data_AF-F7R2G7-F1
#
_entry.id   AF-F7R2G7-F1
#
_cell.length_a   1.000
_cell.length_b   1.000
_cell.length_c   1.000
_cell.angle_alpha   90.00
_cell.angle_beta   90.00
_cell.angle_gamma   90.00
#
_symmetry.space_group_name_H-M   'P 1'
#
loop_
_entity.id
_entity.type
_entity.pdbx_description
1 polymer ?
#
loop_
_entity_poly.entity_id
_entity_poly.type
_entity_poly.pdbx_seq_one_letter_code
_entity_poly.pdbx_strand_id
1 'polypeptide(L)'
;MEGHHPEKTPEYFDGDTYIQHKTGIADGLSGLGEALDALAGQGIQMIYNTIHQVLAQGNFALGVSEGTFAGKPTSYYDLWRVEDGRIAEHWDVMETIADIVSFI
;
A
#
# COMPACT_ATOMS: atom_id res chain seq x y z
N MET A 1 4.87 2.14 9.55
CA MET A 1 4.10 0.94 9.15
C MET A 1 4.05 0.02 10.35
N GLU A 2 2.88 -0.52 10.72
CA GLU A 2 2.81 -1.51 11.80
C GLU A 2 3.39 -2.87 11.40
N GLY A 3 3.63 -3.07 10.09
CA GLY A 3 4.31 -4.21 9.46
C GLY A 3 4.64 -5.32 10.43
N HIS A 4 3.69 -6.22 10.68
CA HIS A 4 3.87 -7.26 11.69
C HIS A 4 4.99 -8.25 11.30
N HIS A 5 5.26 -8.37 10.00
CA HIS A 5 6.25 -9.27 9.40
C HIS A 5 6.94 -8.65 8.17
N PRO A 6 7.67 -7.53 8.32
CA PRO A 6 8.27 -6.83 7.19
C PRO A 6 9.35 -7.69 6.51
N GLU A 7 9.96 -8.63 7.23
CA GLU A 7 10.94 -9.59 6.73
C GLU A 7 10.40 -10.50 5.62
N LYS A 8 9.08 -10.69 5.55
CA LYS A 8 8.43 -11.51 4.52
C LYS A 8 8.19 -10.77 3.22
N THR A 9 8.30 -9.44 3.22
CA THR A 9 8.03 -8.61 2.03
C THR A 9 8.77 -9.14 0.79
N PRO A 10 10.08 -9.46 0.84
CA PRO A 10 10.81 -9.96 -0.33
C PRO A 10 10.30 -11.29 -0.88
N GLU A 11 9.58 -12.09 -0.09
CA GLU A 11 9.05 -13.40 -0.54
C GLU A 11 7.91 -13.25 -1.57
N TYR A 12 7.25 -12.09 -1.60
CA TYR A 12 6.12 -11.82 -2.48
C TYR A 12 6.51 -11.26 -3.85
N PHE A 13 7.78 -10.92 -4.08
CA PHE A 13 8.26 -10.28 -5.30
C PHE A 13 9.36 -11.10 -5.98
N ASP A 14 9.60 -10.85 -7.27
CA ASP A 14 10.72 -11.46 -8.00
C ASP A 14 11.96 -10.56 -7.94
N GLY A 15 12.70 -10.66 -6.83
CA GLY A 15 13.83 -9.79 -6.56
C GLY A 15 13.39 -8.33 -6.45
N ASP A 16 14.03 -7.45 -7.22
CA ASP A 16 13.72 -6.02 -7.29
C ASP A 16 12.82 -5.67 -8.50
N THR A 17 12.28 -6.68 -9.19
CA THR A 17 11.46 -6.48 -10.39
C THR A 17 10.03 -6.15 -9.99
N TYR A 18 9.73 -4.86 -9.89
CA TYR A 18 8.44 -4.35 -9.47
C TYR A 18 8.19 -2.97 -10.08
N ILE A 19 7.11 -2.80 -10.83
CA ILE A 19 6.73 -1.52 -11.41
C ILE A 19 5.78 -0.78 -10.44
N GLN A 20 6.14 0.45 -10.08
CA GLN A 20 5.38 1.30 -9.17
C GLN A 20 4.73 2.46 -9.92
N HIS A 21 3.43 2.63 -9.75
CA HIS A 21 2.69 3.74 -10.38
C HIS A 21 2.41 4.92 -9.43
N LYS A 22 2.61 4.75 -8.12
CA LYS A 22 2.47 5.87 -7.18
C LYS A 22 3.50 6.95 -7.51
N THR A 23 3.01 8.15 -7.84
CA THR A 23 3.87 9.28 -8.17
C THR A 23 4.81 9.62 -7.01
N GLY A 24 6.10 9.74 -7.30
CA GLY A 24 7.12 10.07 -6.30
C GLY A 24 7.75 8.88 -5.58
N ILE A 25 7.36 7.65 -5.93
CA ILE A 25 8.04 6.42 -5.51
C ILE A 25 8.69 5.79 -6.74
N ALA A 26 9.96 5.40 -6.63
CA ALA A 26 10.67 4.71 -7.70
C ALA A 26 10.23 3.25 -7.83
N ASP A 27 10.49 2.65 -9.00
CA ASP A 27 10.34 1.22 -9.22
C ASP A 27 11.24 0.40 -8.26
N GLY A 28 10.90 -0.87 -8.11
CA GLY A 28 11.61 -1.83 -7.26
C GLY A 28 11.21 -1.78 -5.78
N LEU A 29 11.52 -2.87 -5.07
CA LEU A 29 11.39 -2.94 -3.61
C LEU A 29 12.38 -1.99 -2.95
N SER A 30 13.53 -1.76 -3.58
CA SER A 30 14.50 -0.75 -3.18
C SER A 30 13.86 0.64 -3.15
N GLY A 31 13.22 1.06 -4.26
CA GLY A 31 12.50 2.33 -4.37
C GLY A 31 11.34 2.47 -3.38
N LEU A 32 10.57 1.41 -3.19
CA LEU A 32 9.52 1.37 -2.17
C LEU A 32 10.10 1.50 -0.75
N GLY A 33 11.18 0.78 -0.45
CA GLY A 33 11.88 0.81 0.84
C GLY A 33 12.39 2.21 1.18
N GLU A 34 13.07 2.87 0.25
CA GLU A 34 13.55 4.25 0.42
C GLU A 34 12.41 5.22 0.71
N ALA A 35 11.27 5.09 0.03
CA ALA A 35 10.10 5.92 0.26
C ALA A 35 9.50 5.69 1.67
N LEU A 36 9.41 4.44 2.12
CA LEU A 36 8.91 4.10 3.45
C LEU A 36 9.86 4.59 4.56
N ASP A 37 11.17 4.45 4.36
CA ASP A 37 12.19 4.97 5.30
C ASP A 37 12.13 6.50 5.38
N ALA A 38 11.94 7.19 4.26
CA ALA A 38 11.79 8.65 4.22
C ALA A 38 10.54 9.12 4.98
N LEU A 39 9.42 8.41 4.87
CA LEU A 39 8.21 8.68 5.66
C LEU A 39 8.46 8.43 7.16
N ALA A 40 9.11 7.31 7.50
CA ALA A 40 9.44 6.97 8.87
C ALA A 40 10.36 8.02 9.53
N GLY A 41 11.37 8.51 8.79
CA GLY A 41 12.26 9.59 9.23
C GLY A 41 11.55 10.92 9.51
N GLN A 42 10.38 11.15 8.89
CA GLN A 42 9.51 12.30 9.14
C GLN A 42 8.50 12.05 10.26
N GLY A 43 8.52 10.87 10.90
CA GLY A 43 7.52 10.46 11.87
C GLY A 43 6.14 10.18 11.27
N ILE A 44 6.04 10.07 9.94
CA ILE A 44 4.80 9.77 9.25
C ILE A 44 4.55 8.27 9.32
N GLN A 45 3.43 7.90 9.93
CA GLN A 45 2.99 6.52 10.00
C GLN A 45 1.89 6.27 8.97
N MET A 46 2.06 5.17 8.23
CA MET A 46 1.04 4.54 7.40
C MET A 46 0.62 3.25 8.12
N ILE A 47 -0.64 3.19 8.54
CA ILE A 47 -1.22 2.10 9.33
C ILE A 47 -2.43 1.56 8.57
N TYR A 48 -2.53 0.23 8.52
CA TYR A 48 -3.66 -0.50 7.97
C TYR A 48 -4.37 -1.19 9.14
N ASN A 49 -5.69 -1.03 9.25
CA ASN A 49 -6.49 -1.53 10.36
C ASN A 49 -7.47 -2.62 9.93
N THR A 50 -8.22 -2.37 8.84
CA THR A 50 -9.26 -3.29 8.35
C THR A 50 -9.14 -3.47 6.85
N ILE A 51 -9.19 -4.72 6.39
CA ILE A 51 -9.40 -5.04 4.97
C ILE A 51 -10.90 -5.24 4.78
N HIS A 52 -11.53 -4.36 4.02
CA HIS A 52 -12.96 -4.40 3.74
C HIS A 52 -13.29 -5.34 2.59
N GLN A 53 -12.43 -5.40 1.58
CA GLN A 53 -12.67 -6.21 0.40
C GLN A 53 -11.37 -6.65 -0.27
N VAL A 54 -11.40 -7.85 -0.84
CA VAL A 54 -10.40 -8.33 -1.79
C VAL A 54 -11.13 -8.78 -3.05
N LEU A 55 -10.76 -8.21 -4.19
CA LEU A 55 -11.32 -8.53 -5.50
C LEU A 55 -10.19 -9.07 -6.39
N ALA A 56 -10.37 -10.25 -6.98
CA ALA A 56 -9.38 -10.83 -7.88
C ALA A 56 -10.00 -11.17 -9.23
N GLN A 57 -9.34 -10.76 -10.32
CA GLN A 57 -9.75 -11.06 -11.68
C GLN A 57 -8.52 -11.26 -12.57
N GLY A 58 -8.44 -12.43 -13.21
CA GLY A 58 -7.28 -12.79 -14.02
C GLY A 58 -6.02 -12.79 -13.16
N ASN A 59 -5.03 -11.99 -13.55
CA ASN A 59 -3.78 -11.80 -12.82
C ASN A 59 -3.74 -10.51 -11.99
N PHE A 60 -4.90 -9.92 -11.69
CA PHE A 60 -5.01 -8.73 -10.84
C PHE A 60 -5.70 -9.03 -9.51
N ALA A 61 -5.26 -8.34 -8.46
CA ALA A 61 -5.89 -8.35 -7.14
C ALA A 61 -6.00 -6.91 -6.61
N LEU A 62 -7.19 -6.49 -6.20
CA LEU A 62 -7.46 -5.22 -5.53
C LEU A 62 -7.75 -5.48 -4.05
N GLY A 63 -6.97 -4.85 -3.18
CA GLY A 63 -7.25 -4.73 -1.76
C GLY A 63 -7.90 -3.38 -1.45
N VAL A 64 -9.06 -3.40 -0.81
CA VAL A 64 -9.73 -2.21 -0.28
C VAL A 64 -9.63 -2.26 1.23
N SER A 65 -8.97 -1.28 1.81
CA SER A 65 -8.69 -1.25 3.24
C SER A 65 -8.80 0.17 3.80
N GLU A 66 -8.81 0.25 5.12
CA GLU A 66 -8.72 1.52 5.85
C GLU A 66 -7.67 1.44 6.94
N GLY A 67 -7.23 2.62 7.38
CA GLY A 67 -6.44 2.80 8.58
C GLY A 67 -6.11 4.26 8.79
N THR A 68 -4.86 4.58 9.08
CA THR A 68 -4.43 5.99 9.25
C THR A 68 -3.16 6.32 8.48
N PHE A 69 -3.11 7.54 7.94
CA PHE A 69 -1.91 8.12 7.35
C PHE A 69 -1.61 9.45 8.05
N ALA A 70 -0.41 9.60 8.61
CA ALA A 70 -0.05 10.75 9.43
C ALA A 70 -1.10 11.07 10.53
N GLY A 71 -1.68 10.02 11.11
CA GLY A 71 -2.71 10.11 12.16
C GLY A 71 -4.13 10.43 11.66
N LYS A 72 -4.36 10.58 10.35
CA LYS A 72 -5.69 10.85 9.79
C LYS A 72 -6.35 9.58 9.27
N PRO A 73 -7.65 9.33 9.54
CA PRO A 73 -8.41 8.24 8.93
C PRO A 73 -8.28 8.27 7.41
N THR A 74 -7.84 7.16 6.82
CA THR A 74 -7.47 7.09 5.41
C THR A 74 -7.94 5.77 4.83
N SER A 75 -8.52 5.83 3.64
CA SER A 75 -8.84 4.68 2.82
C SER A 75 -7.68 4.38 1.86
N TYR A 76 -7.41 3.10 1.63
CA TYR A 76 -6.37 2.62 0.73
C TYR A 76 -6.97 1.64 -0.27
N TYR A 77 -6.67 1.88 -1.54
CA TYR A 77 -7.04 1.01 -2.63
C TYR A 77 -5.75 0.64 -3.33
N ASP A 78 -5.31 -0.59 -3.10
CA ASP A 78 -4.04 -1.12 -3.60
C ASP A 78 -4.37 -2.19 -4.65
N LEU A 79 -3.99 -1.95 -5.90
CA LEU A 79 -4.18 -2.87 -7.02
C LEU A 79 -2.83 -3.46 -7.39
N TRP A 80 -2.73 -4.77 -7.41
CA TRP A 80 -1.54 -5.50 -7.83
C TRP A 80 -1.80 -6.29 -9.11
N ARG A 81 -0.79 -6.35 -9.98
CA ARG A 81 -0.66 -7.39 -11.00
C ARG A 81 0.31 -8.45 -10.50
N VAL A 82 -0.06 -9.71 -10.69
CA VAL A 82 0.73 -10.88 -10.35
C VAL A 82 1.27 -11.54 -11.62
N GLU A 83 2.51 -11.99 -11.56
CA GLU A 83 3.21 -12.72 -12.63
C GLU A 83 4.05 -13.82 -11.98
N ASP A 84 3.93 -15.06 -12.48
CA ASP A 84 4.63 -16.23 -11.91
C ASP A 84 4.50 -16.41 -10.39
N GLY A 85 3.33 -16.03 -9.85
CA GLY A 85 3.02 -16.10 -8.42
C GLY A 85 3.68 -15.02 -7.57
N ARG A 86 4.24 -13.97 -8.18
CA ARG A 86 4.87 -12.81 -7.53
C ARG A 86 4.20 -11.52 -7.95
N ILE A 87 4.23 -10.51 -7.07
CA ILE A 87 3.78 -9.16 -7.39
C ILE A 87 4.77 -8.55 -8.38
N ALA A 88 4.27 -8.15 -9.54
CA ALA A 88 5.08 -7.58 -10.62
C ALA A 88 4.82 -6.08 -10.81
N GLU A 89 3.66 -5.58 -10.41
CA GLU A 89 3.24 -4.21 -10.64
C GLU A 89 2.17 -3.77 -9.65
N HIS A 90 2.13 -2.48 -9.33
CA HIS A 90 1.20 -1.92 -8.36
C HIS A 90 0.75 -0.51 -8.67
N TRP A 91 -0.53 -0.27 -8.42
CA TRP A 91 -1.15 1.04 -8.38
C TRP A 91 -1.79 1.21 -7.02
N ASP A 92 -1.73 2.43 -6.49
CA ASP A 92 -2.51 2.77 -5.33
C ASP A 92 -3.19 4.13 -5.48
N VAL A 93 -4.27 4.29 -4.71
CA VAL A 93 -4.78 5.58 -4.31
C VAL A 93 -5.08 5.55 -2.82
N MET A 94 -4.83 6.68 -2.17
CA MET A 94 -5.16 6.90 -0.78
C MET A 94 -5.94 8.19 -0.64
N GLU A 95 -7.03 8.15 0.12
CA GLU A 95 -7.91 9.29 0.33
C GLU A 95 -8.25 9.41 1.82
N THR A 96 -8.11 10.62 2.37
CA THR A 96 -8.53 10.89 3.75
C THR A 96 -10.04 10.73 3.85
N ILE A 97 -10.50 9.91 4.80
CA ILE A 97 -11.92 9.69 5.02
C ILE A 97 -12.49 10.96 5.64
N ALA A 98 -13.50 11.54 4.99
CA ALA A 98 -14.15 12.75 5.47
C ALA A 98 -14.79 12.52 6.84
N ASP A 99 -14.73 13.55 7.69
CA ASP A 99 -15.46 13.54 8.94
C ASP A 99 -16.96 13.39 8.67
N ILE A 100 -17.65 12.62 9.50
CA ILE A 100 -19.10 12.60 9.49
C ILE A 100 -19.57 13.97 9.99
N VAL A 101 -19.95 14.83 9.06
CA VAL A 101 -20.64 16.08 9.41
C VAL A 101 -22.06 15.69 9.80
N SER A 102 -22.32 15.60 11.10
CA SER A 102 -23.66 15.36 11.63
C SER A 102 -24.52 16.60 11.35
N PHE A 103 -25.39 16.53 10.34
CA PHE A 103 -26.45 17.51 10.14
C PHE A 103 -27.57 17.20 11.15
N ILE A 104 -27.50 17.84 12.32
CA ILE A 104 -28.65 18.03 13.23
C ILE A 104 -29.10 19.49 13.18
#